data_AF-A0A0C9V6C4-F1
#
_entry.id   AF-A0A0C9V6C4-F1
#
_cell.length_a   1.000
_cell.length_b   1.000
_cell.length_c   1.000
_cell.angle_alpha   90.00
_cell.angle_beta   90.00
_cell.angle_gamma   90.00
#
_symmetry.space_group_name_H-M   'P 1'
#
loop_
_entity.id
_entity.type
_entity.pdbx_description
1 polymer ?
#
loop_
_entity_poly.entity_id
_entity_poly.type
_entity_poly.pdbx_seq_one_letter_code
_entity_poly.pdbx_strand_id
1 'polypeptide(L)'
;ESCIKDILKWLNCVEVNSNFDRAREKCHPGTGQWFLQSSAFEQFRGGVGECIWLHGIPGAGKTILSWAVPLNHVESKPSTGLAYIFFAYTDRAKQNTFNMLSSIAAQLAERISNIPSRVITLYNNNKSRPPISVVLEVITRLARCFNQTYIVLDALDE
;
A
#
# COMPACT_ATOMS: atom_id res chain seq x y z
N GLU A 1 2.86 4.29 22.01
CA GLU A 1 3.69 3.25 21.36
C GLU A 1 3.20 1.80 21.54
N SER A 2 2.71 1.36 22.72
CA SER A 2 2.26 -0.04 22.93
C SER A 2 1.16 -0.49 21.94
N CYS A 3 0.16 0.36 21.70
CA CYS A 3 -1.03 -0.02 20.93
C CYS A 3 -0.77 -0.36 19.44
N ILE A 4 0.17 0.34 18.79
CA ILE A 4 0.49 0.08 17.36
C ILE A 4 1.12 -1.30 17.22
N LYS A 5 2.10 -1.62 18.06
CA LYS A 5 2.79 -2.93 18.02
C LYS A 5 1.81 -4.08 18.23
N ASP A 6 0.83 -3.91 19.12
CA ASP A 6 -0.20 -4.92 19.38
C ASP A 6 -1.16 -5.10 18.19
N ILE A 7 -1.53 -4.00 17.52
CA ILE A 7 -2.34 -4.04 16.28
C ILE A 7 -1.57 -4.70 15.14
N LEU A 8 -0.30 -4.37 14.95
CA LEU A 8 0.53 -4.97 13.90
C LEU A 8 0.70 -6.49 14.09
N LYS A 9 0.92 -6.93 15.34
CA LYS A 9 0.94 -8.36 15.69
C LYS A 9 -0.40 -9.03 15.43
N TRP A 10 -1.49 -8.38 15.80
CA TRP A 10 -2.84 -8.88 15.58
C TRP A 10 -3.19 -9.07 14.10
N LEU A 11 -2.72 -8.17 13.24
CA LEU A 11 -2.88 -8.29 11.79
C LEU A 11 -2.01 -9.41 11.19
N ASN A 12 -1.09 -10.01 11.95
CA ASN A 12 -0.16 -11.04 11.47
C ASN A 12 0.64 -10.57 10.23
N CYS A 13 1.13 -9.33 10.26
CA CYS A 13 1.84 -8.75 9.14
C CYS A 13 3.17 -9.48 8.90
N VAL A 14 3.35 -9.97 7.67
CA VAL A 14 4.66 -10.42 7.16
C VAL A 14 5.38 -9.19 6.62
N GLU A 15 6.67 -9.02 6.92
CA GLU A 15 7.45 -7.90 6.38
C GLU A 15 7.52 -7.97 4.85
N VAL A 16 7.10 -6.90 4.17
CA VAL A 16 7.07 -6.80 2.69
C VAL A 16 8.25 -5.97 2.14
N ASN A 17 9.16 -5.54 3.00
CA ASN A 17 10.11 -4.45 2.70
C ASN A 17 11.24 -4.78 1.71
N SER A 18 11.62 -6.04 1.51
CA SER A 18 12.84 -6.37 0.75
C SER A 18 12.80 -6.01 -0.75
N ASN A 19 11.63 -5.77 -1.34
CA ASN A 19 11.49 -5.46 -2.76
C ASN A 19 11.44 -3.96 -3.07
N PHE A 20 11.06 -3.10 -2.11
CA PHE A 20 10.98 -1.65 -2.30
C PHE A 20 12.36 -1.06 -2.60
N ASP A 21 13.34 -1.40 -1.76
CA ASP A 21 14.69 -0.85 -1.84
C ASP A 21 15.38 -1.23 -3.16
N ARG A 22 15.21 -2.49 -3.60
CA ARG A 22 15.75 -2.96 -4.89
C ARG A 22 15.12 -2.25 -6.09
N ALA A 23 13.84 -1.90 -6.01
CA ALA A 23 13.18 -1.18 -7.08
C ALA A 23 13.59 0.30 -7.10
N ARG A 24 13.76 0.90 -5.92
CA ARG A 24 14.30 2.25 -5.75
C ARG A 24 15.69 2.38 -6.35
N GLU A 25 16.59 1.43 -6.11
CA GLU A 25 17.94 1.43 -6.69
C GLU A 25 17.96 1.41 -8.23
N LYS A 26 16.96 0.78 -8.84
CA LYS A 26 16.83 0.67 -10.31
C LYS A 26 16.09 1.83 -10.95
N CYS A 27 15.48 2.71 -10.14
CA CYS A 27 14.70 3.84 -10.64
C CYS A 27 15.62 5.06 -10.82
N HIS A 28 16.00 5.35 -12.07
CA HIS A 28 16.78 6.54 -12.37
C HIS A 28 15.94 7.82 -12.25
N PRO A 29 16.54 8.98 -11.94
CA PRO A 29 15.83 10.27 -11.93
C PRO A 29 15.05 10.50 -13.23
N GLY A 30 13.80 10.96 -13.13
CA GLY A 30 12.92 11.19 -14.28
C GLY A 30 12.17 9.95 -14.79
N THR A 31 12.46 8.76 -14.25
CA THR A 31 11.74 7.54 -14.62
C THR A 31 10.25 7.64 -14.26
N GLY A 32 9.39 7.31 -15.22
CA GLY A 32 7.94 7.39 -15.06
C GLY A 32 7.36 8.81 -15.05
N GLN A 33 8.16 9.85 -15.28
CA GLN A 33 7.69 11.23 -15.28
C GLN A 33 6.62 11.49 -16.34
N TRP A 34 6.76 10.92 -17.53
CA TRP A 34 5.74 10.99 -18.60
C TRP A 34 4.38 10.45 -18.14
N PHE A 35 4.37 9.40 -17.31
CA PHE A 35 3.15 8.81 -16.76
C PHE A 35 2.59 9.69 -15.63
N LEU A 36 3.43 10.16 -14.72
CA LEU A 36 3.02 11.05 -13.62
C LEU A 36 2.48 12.41 -14.11
N GLN A 37 2.86 12.83 -15.33
CA GLN A 37 2.37 14.03 -16.00
C GLN A 37 1.22 13.75 -16.97
N SER A 38 0.80 12.48 -17.12
CA SER A 38 -0.28 12.12 -18.02
C SER A 38 -1.64 12.57 -17.49
N SER A 39 -2.59 12.83 -18.39
CA SER A 39 -3.97 13.15 -18.03
C SER A 39 -4.63 12.04 -17.22
N ALA A 40 -4.27 10.78 -17.47
CA ALA A 40 -4.79 9.63 -16.74
C ALA A 40 -4.37 9.67 -15.26
N PHE A 41 -3.10 9.96 -14.97
CA PHE A 41 -2.62 10.08 -13.59
C PHE A 41 -3.19 11.31 -12.88
N GLU A 42 -3.34 12.42 -13.61
CA GLU A 42 -3.98 13.63 -13.11
C GLU A 42 -5.45 13.41 -12.72
N GLN A 43 -6.23 12.70 -13.55
CA GLN A 43 -7.62 12.34 -13.24
C GLN A 43 -7.72 11.43 -12.02
N PHE A 44 -6.90 10.36 -11.98
CA PHE A 44 -6.80 9.46 -10.83
C PHE A 44 -6.48 10.22 -9.54
N ARG A 45 -5.51 11.13 -9.58
CA ARG A 45 -5.15 11.98 -8.44
C ARG A 45 -6.29 12.92 -8.03
N GLY A 46 -7.06 13.42 -8.99
CA GLY A 46 -8.25 14.23 -8.77
C GLY A 46 -9.45 13.46 -8.20
N GLY A 47 -9.33 12.14 -8.01
CA GLY A 47 -10.43 11.27 -7.54
C GLY A 47 -11.41 10.85 -8.64
N VAL A 48 -11.09 11.12 -9.91
CA VAL A 48 -11.85 10.65 -11.08
C VAL A 48 -11.27 9.32 -11.54
N GLY A 49 -12.01 8.23 -11.35
CA GLY A 49 -11.50 6.87 -11.56
C GLY A 49 -10.64 6.44 -10.38
N GLU A 50 -11.16 5.54 -9.55
CA GLU A 50 -10.55 5.14 -8.27
C GLU A 50 -9.34 4.21 -8.43
N CYS A 51 -8.99 3.82 -9.66
CA CYS A 51 -7.94 2.86 -9.96
C CYS A 51 -7.29 3.13 -11.33
N ILE A 52 -5.96 2.98 -11.41
CA ILE A 52 -5.22 2.88 -12.67
C ILE A 52 -4.75 1.44 -12.85
N TRP A 53 -5.08 0.84 -13.99
CA TRP A 53 -4.58 -0.47 -14.38
C TRP A 53 -3.43 -0.34 -15.39
N LEU A 54 -2.20 -0.62 -14.95
CA LEU A 54 -1.02 -0.61 -15.82
C LEU A 54 -0.83 -1.99 -16.47
N HIS A 55 -1.07 -2.08 -17.78
CA HIS A 55 -0.88 -3.30 -18.55
C HIS A 55 0.14 -3.11 -19.69
N GLY A 56 0.76 -4.20 -20.13
CA GLY A 56 1.79 -4.17 -21.17
C GLY A 56 2.62 -5.46 -21.20
N ILE A 57 3.42 -5.62 -22.25
CA ILE A 57 4.28 -6.81 -22.42
C ILE A 57 5.27 -7.00 -21.26
N PRO A 58 5.76 -8.23 -21.03
CA PRO A 58 6.90 -8.47 -20.14
C PRO A 58 8.08 -7.57 -20.51
N GLY A 59 8.76 -7.00 -19.51
CA GLY A 59 9.89 -6.09 -19.74
C GLY A 59 9.53 -4.64 -20.09
N ALA A 60 8.24 -4.28 -20.24
CA ALA A 60 7.80 -2.91 -20.53
C ALA A 60 8.03 -1.89 -19.39
N GLY A 61 8.66 -2.29 -18.29
CA GLY A 61 8.95 -1.40 -17.16
C GLY A 61 7.77 -1.11 -16.21
N LYS A 62 6.69 -1.91 -16.26
CA LYS A 62 5.49 -1.73 -15.41
C LYS A 62 5.80 -1.60 -13.93
N THR A 63 6.56 -2.55 -13.37
CA THR A 63 7.04 -2.52 -11.99
C THR A 63 7.72 -1.19 -11.68
N ILE A 64 8.68 -0.76 -12.50
CA ILE A 64 9.40 0.51 -12.30
C ILE A 64 8.44 1.71 -12.32
N LEU A 65 7.40 1.71 -13.17
CA LEU A 65 6.36 2.75 -13.17
C LEU A 65 5.50 2.71 -11.89
N SER A 66 5.13 1.52 -11.40
CA SER A 66 4.41 1.33 -10.13
C SER A 66 5.19 1.94 -8.95
N TRP A 67 6.53 1.90 -9.00
CA TRP A 67 7.42 2.51 -8.00
C TRP A 67 7.67 4.01 -8.22
N ALA A 68 7.50 4.54 -9.43
CA ALA A 68 7.70 5.96 -9.70
C ALA A 68 6.70 6.84 -8.91
N VAL A 69 5.49 6.35 -8.67
CA VAL A 69 4.45 7.03 -7.87
C VAL A 69 4.91 7.26 -6.42
N PRO A 70 5.26 6.23 -5.62
CA PRO A 70 5.70 6.43 -4.25
C PRO A 70 6.97 7.28 -4.15
N LEU A 71 7.96 7.04 -5.02
CA LEU A 71 9.27 7.70 -4.98
C LEU A 71 9.20 9.19 -5.32
N ASN A 72 8.44 9.57 -6.36
CA ASN A 72 8.42 10.97 -6.82
C ASN A 72 7.28 11.79 -6.19
N HIS A 73 6.20 11.15 -5.74
CA HIS A 73 4.97 11.85 -5.35
C HIS A 73 4.61 11.73 -3.86
N VAL A 74 5.02 10.64 -3.19
CA VAL A 74 4.54 10.32 -1.84
C VAL A 74 5.62 10.49 -0.77
N GLU A 75 6.87 10.06 -1.01
CA GLU A 75 7.94 10.18 -0.01
C GLU A 75 8.17 11.61 0.48
N SER A 76 7.89 12.62 -0.35
CA SER A 76 8.05 14.04 -0.02
C SER A 76 6.83 14.66 0.69
N LYS A 77 5.73 13.93 0.88
CA LYS A 77 4.47 14.44 1.42
C LYS A 77 4.01 13.65 2.66
N PRO A 78 4.31 14.14 3.87
CA PRO A 78 3.94 13.47 5.13
C PRO A 78 2.44 13.24 5.31
N SER A 79 1.59 14.03 4.64
CA SER A 79 0.13 13.93 4.69
C SER A 79 -0.47 12.92 3.69
N THR A 80 0.37 12.18 2.97
CA THR A 80 -0.06 11.19 1.97
C THR A 80 0.21 9.77 2.48
N GLY A 81 -0.84 8.94 2.51
CA GLY A 81 -0.77 7.53 2.84
C GLY A 81 -0.21 6.73 1.66
N LEU A 82 0.61 5.73 1.95
CA LEU A 82 1.14 4.83 0.94
C LEU A 82 1.31 3.43 1.50
N ALA A 83 0.78 2.46 0.75
CA ALA A 83 1.06 1.05 0.89
C ALA A 83 1.38 0.43 -0.48
N TYR A 84 2.22 -0.60 -0.50
CA TYR A 84 2.57 -1.33 -1.70
C TYR A 84 2.61 -2.84 -1.44
N ILE A 85 2.24 -3.63 -2.44
CA ILE A 85 2.38 -5.08 -2.46
C ILE A 85 3.00 -5.47 -3.79
N PHE A 86 4.06 -6.27 -3.71
CA PHE A 86 4.65 -6.93 -4.87
C PHE A 86 4.32 -8.42 -4.80
N PHE A 87 3.49 -8.88 -5.72
CA PHE A 87 3.20 -10.29 -5.90
C PHE A 87 4.39 -10.96 -6.59
N ALA A 88 4.73 -12.14 -6.12
CA ALA A 88 5.74 -12.99 -6.74
C ALA A 88 5.23 -14.42 -6.66
N TYR A 89 5.29 -15.17 -7.75
CA TYR A 89 4.87 -16.59 -7.77
C TYR A 89 5.56 -17.44 -6.67
N THR A 90 6.78 -17.06 -6.28
CA THR A 90 7.56 -17.74 -5.23
C THR A 90 7.11 -17.40 -3.81
N ASP A 91 6.26 -16.38 -3.62
CA ASP A 91 5.80 -15.88 -2.32
C ASP A 91 4.32 -16.20 -2.08
N ARG A 92 4.05 -17.48 -1.80
CA ARG A 92 2.70 -17.99 -1.50
C ARG A 92 2.03 -17.30 -0.30
N ALA A 93 2.81 -16.68 0.59
CA ALA A 93 2.26 -15.93 1.72
C ALA A 93 1.58 -14.63 1.26
N LYS A 94 2.08 -14.00 0.18
CA LYS A 94 1.49 -12.79 -0.42
C LYS A 94 0.28 -13.07 -1.34
N GLN A 95 0.17 -14.29 -1.87
CA GLN A 95 -1.03 -14.75 -2.59
C GLN A 95 -2.25 -14.94 -1.66
N ASN A 96 -2.05 -14.93 -0.33
CA ASN A 96 -3.16 -14.94 0.62
C ASN A 96 -3.74 -13.53 0.79
N THR A 97 -5.00 -13.33 0.37
CA THR A 97 -5.72 -12.05 0.46
C THR A 97 -5.68 -11.43 1.86
N PHE A 98 -5.76 -12.24 2.92
CA PHE A 98 -5.68 -11.72 4.29
C PHE A 98 -4.31 -11.12 4.58
N ASN A 99 -3.23 -11.82 4.22
CA ASN A 99 -1.87 -11.35 4.47
C ASN A 99 -1.56 -10.08 3.67
N MET A 100 -2.03 -10.03 2.41
CA MET A 100 -1.94 -8.82 1.58
C MET A 100 -2.62 -7.62 2.26
N LEU A 101 -3.89 -7.77 2.66
CA LEU A 101 -4.65 -6.69 3.30
C LEU A 101 -4.04 -6.29 4.64
N SER A 102 -3.58 -7.25 5.44
CA SER A 102 -2.88 -6.99 6.69
C SER A 102 -1.59 -6.21 6.49
N SER A 103 -0.83 -6.50 5.43
CA SER A 103 0.37 -5.73 5.09
C SER A 103 0.04 -4.29 4.66
N ILE A 104 -1.02 -4.10 3.88
CA ILE A 104 -1.51 -2.76 3.53
C ILE A 104 -1.88 -1.98 4.80
N ALA A 105 -2.64 -2.59 5.70
CA ALA A 105 -3.03 -1.98 6.97
C ALA A 105 -1.79 -1.61 7.82
N ALA A 106 -0.80 -2.49 7.89
CA ALA A 106 0.43 -2.25 8.64
C ALA A 106 1.22 -1.05 8.09
N GLN A 107 1.46 -1.00 6.78
CA GLN A 107 2.19 0.10 6.14
C GLN A 107 1.50 1.45 6.33
N LEU A 108 0.17 1.49 6.32
CA LEU A 108 -0.58 2.71 6.62
C LEU A 108 -0.53 3.09 8.11
N ALA A 109 -0.59 2.11 9.01
CA ALA A 109 -0.51 2.33 10.45
C ALA A 109 0.85 2.86 10.90
N GLU A 110 1.94 2.42 10.27
CA GLU A 110 3.31 2.90 10.53
C GLU A 110 3.51 4.36 10.13
N ARG A 111 2.68 4.88 9.22
CA ARG A 111 2.74 6.26 8.71
C ARG A 111 1.93 7.28 9.51
N ILE A 112 1.19 6.86 10.53
CA ILE A 112 0.37 7.77 11.35
C ILE A 112 0.86 7.82 12.79
N SER A 113 0.76 9.00 13.40
CA SER A 113 1.17 9.18 14.80
C SER A 113 0.13 8.66 15.80
N ASN A 114 -1.16 8.67 15.41
CA ASN A 114 -2.27 8.31 16.29
C ASN A 114 -3.22 7.33 15.60
N ILE A 115 -3.42 6.17 16.22
CA ILE A 115 -4.38 5.17 15.73
C ILE A 115 -5.82 5.65 15.97
N PRO A 116 -6.72 5.60 14.97
CA PRO A 116 -8.13 5.93 15.17
C PRO A 116 -8.79 5.07 16.25
N SER A 117 -9.60 5.67 17.11
CA SER A 117 -10.34 4.96 18.17
C SER A 117 -11.18 3.79 17.65
N ARG A 118 -11.69 3.90 16.42
CA ARG A 118 -12.42 2.82 15.75
C ARG A 118 -11.54 1.60 15.47
N VAL A 119 -10.28 1.79 15.08
CA VAL A 119 -9.32 0.69 14.87
C VAL A 119 -9.03 -0.01 16.21
N ILE A 120 -8.87 0.76 17.29
CA ILE A 120 -8.70 0.22 18.65
C ILE A 120 -9.93 -0.61 19.07
N THR A 121 -11.13 -0.12 18.77
CA THR A 121 -12.39 -0.84 19.03
C THR A 121 -12.46 -2.15 18.26
N LEU A 122 -12.11 -2.14 16.97
CA LEU A 122 -12.09 -3.33 16.12
C LEU A 122 -11.08 -4.37 16.65
N TYR A 123 -9.90 -3.93 17.06
CA TYR A 123 -8.89 -4.77 17.71
C TYR A 123 -9.42 -5.42 18.99
N ASN A 124 -9.99 -4.62 19.91
CA ASN A 124 -10.50 -5.12 21.19
C ASN A 124 -11.64 -6.14 21.02
N ASN A 125 -12.51 -5.94 20.03
CA ASN A 125 -13.64 -6.82 19.74
C ASN A 125 -13.23 -8.10 19.00
N ASN A 126 -12.02 -8.15 18.45
CA ASN A 126 -11.54 -9.27 17.65
C ASN A 126 -10.13 -9.66 18.11
N LYS A 127 -9.94 -10.12 19.35
CA LYS A 127 -8.59 -10.42 19.86
C LYS A 127 -7.87 -11.55 19.09
N SER A 128 -8.62 -12.42 18.43
CA SER A 128 -8.11 -13.46 17.52
C SER A 128 -7.94 -12.93 16.09
N ARG A 129 -7.55 -13.79 15.14
CA ARG A 129 -7.49 -13.43 13.72
C ARG A 129 -8.84 -12.83 13.26
N PRO A 130 -8.87 -11.58 12.76
CA PRO A 130 -10.11 -10.94 12.36
C PRO A 130 -10.60 -11.46 11.00
N PRO A 131 -11.90 -11.32 10.69
CA PRO A 131 -12.40 -11.55 9.34
C PRO A 131 -11.87 -10.48 8.36
N ILE A 132 -11.83 -10.81 7.07
CA ILE A 132 -11.37 -9.90 6.00
C ILE A 132 -12.12 -8.56 6.01
N SER A 133 -13.42 -8.58 6.28
CA SER A 133 -14.24 -7.36 6.37
C SER A 133 -13.75 -6.39 7.45
N VAL A 134 -13.25 -6.90 8.57
CA VAL A 134 -12.66 -6.08 9.65
C VAL A 134 -11.33 -5.50 9.20
N VAL A 135 -10.50 -6.26 8.49
CA VAL A 135 -9.22 -5.74 7.95
C VAL A 135 -9.47 -4.64 6.91
N LEU A 136 -10.47 -4.80 6.05
CA LEU A 136 -10.90 -3.75 5.10
C LEU A 136 -11.40 -2.50 5.81
N GLU A 137 -12.17 -2.65 6.90
CA GLU A 137 -12.57 -1.50 7.72
C GLU A 137 -11.35 -0.83 8.35
N VAL A 138 -10.38 -1.58 8.86
CA VAL A 138 -9.12 -1.05 9.40
C VAL A 138 -8.38 -0.23 8.33
N ILE A 139 -8.16 -0.78 7.14
CA ILE A 139 -7.52 -0.07 6.01
C ILE A 139 -8.29 1.23 5.72
N THR A 140 -9.62 1.16 5.63
CA THR A 140 -10.46 2.33 5.35
C THR A 140 -10.30 3.42 6.42
N ARG A 141 -10.20 3.05 7.69
CA ARG A 141 -10.02 4.00 8.80
C ARG A 141 -8.62 4.62 8.80
N LEU A 142 -7.60 3.82 8.50
CA LEU A 142 -6.22 4.30 8.42
C LEU A 142 -6.02 5.21 7.19
N ALA A 143 -6.56 4.84 6.04
CA ALA A 143 -6.48 5.64 4.81
C ALA A 143 -7.10 7.04 4.97
N ARG A 144 -8.13 7.18 5.81
CA ARG A 144 -8.78 8.46 6.13
C ARG A 144 -7.98 9.36 7.07
N CYS A 145 -6.86 8.88 7.63
CA CYS A 145 -5.94 9.72 8.38
C CYS A 145 -5.05 10.59 7.47
N PHE A 146 -5.06 10.34 6.17
CA PHE A 146 -4.28 11.04 5.17
C PHE A 146 -5.18 11.89 4.28
N ASN A 147 -4.62 12.93 3.67
CA ASN A 147 -5.34 13.74 2.68
C ASN A 147 -5.61 12.93 1.40
N GLN A 148 -4.67 12.03 1.07
CA GLN A 148 -4.75 11.12 -0.06
C GLN A 148 -4.01 9.84 0.30
N THR A 149 -4.53 8.69 -0.12
CA THR A 149 -3.88 7.39 0.10
C THR A 149 -3.67 6.69 -1.23
N TYR A 150 -2.46 6.20 -1.47
CA TYR A 150 -2.12 5.38 -2.63
C TYR A 150 -1.86 3.95 -2.21
N ILE A 151 -2.44 2.99 -2.93
CA ILE A 151 -2.18 1.57 -2.74
C ILE A 151 -1.68 1.02 -4.08
N VAL A 152 -0.45 0.53 -4.10
CA VAL A 152 0.18 -0.03 -5.30
C VAL A 152 0.15 -1.54 -5.21
N LEU A 153 -0.45 -2.20 -6.20
CA LEU A 153 -0.45 -3.65 -6.33
C LEU A 153 0.30 -4.01 -7.61
N ASP A 154 1.51 -4.53 -7.50
CA ASP A 154 2.37 -4.88 -8.64
C ASP A 154 2.40 -6.39 -8.86
N ALA A 155 2.32 -6.80 -10.14
CA ALA A 155 2.27 -8.21 -10.56
C ALA A 155 1.05 -9.00 -10.04
N LEU A 156 -0.12 -8.36 -9.92
CA LEU A 156 -1.36 -8.97 -9.39
C LEU A 156 -1.80 -10.25 -10.16
N ASP A 157 -1.33 -10.43 -11.39
CA ASP A 157 -1.57 -11.60 -12.24
C ASP A 157 -0.70 -12.83 -11.90
N GLU A 158 0.29 -12.71 -11.00
CA GLU A 158 1.17 -13.80 -10.55
C GLU A 158 0.62 -14.69 -9.42
#